data_AF-A0A1J5IXS9-F1
#
_entry.id   AF-A0A1J5IXS9-F1
#
_cell.length_a   1.000
_cell.length_b   1.000
_cell.length_c   1.000
_cell.angle_alpha   90.00
_cell.angle_beta   90.00
_cell.angle_gamma   90.00
#
_symmetry.space_group_name_H-M   'P 1'
#
loop_
_entity.id
_entity.type
_entity.pdbx_description
1 polymer ?
#
loop_
_entity_poly.entity_id
_entity_poly.type
_entity_poly.pdbx_seq_one_letter_code
_entity_poly.pdbx_strand_id
1 'polypeptide(L)'
;MIKIILPTNQNLLNDLTDDILQNVCNRIFNTTNYEKETETRRNGRYIKIVNDETDEVHYVCFSNPNNNSRNAHLMQFVSPTYIEFYNDNSNNKHLDIFLINPSGNDRTDYIKLFYRCFITIGIKILNLDDLGISGIIAFNSYGDLKSYRNQTSGRNAHNRSTYFTDDDEYISLFGKTFGANAMESFILALTIKQIVDKPVVFYPVLDNESDSLSVEQRNILINKGITYGDSIELSPSGYAKATRDTSRNTSVFHYNLLQKFGDKQCYLCGCDLEHLVIGAHIERVTDIDHNTNYTPDQKAERATDGDNGFWLCANHDKMFEYGIIYFEQYIMRVGAFITEQLQQNFIEKSVFDMRQVYINDINSTIFEIKSEHRNDKMLDYISKHLDRHNVVI
;
A
#
# COMPACT_ATOMS: atom_id res chain seq x y z
N MET A 1 -8.76 30.66 -28.80
CA MET A 1 -7.29 30.86 -28.94
C MET A 1 -6.59 30.04 -27.87
N ILE A 2 -5.50 29.36 -28.21
CA ILE A 2 -4.79 28.48 -27.27
C ILE A 2 -3.58 29.22 -26.70
N LYS A 3 -3.43 29.15 -25.37
CA LYS A 3 -2.31 29.73 -24.63
C LYS A 3 -1.58 28.66 -23.83
N ILE A 4 -0.26 28.65 -23.92
CA ILE A 4 0.61 27.86 -23.04
C ILE A 4 1.19 28.79 -21.98
N ILE A 5 0.79 28.58 -20.74
CA ILE A 5 1.28 29.32 -19.58
C ILE A 5 2.45 28.55 -18.97
N LEU A 6 3.64 29.12 -19.13
CA LEU A 6 4.91 28.58 -18.67
C LEU A 6 5.26 29.12 -17.26
N PRO A 7 5.82 28.31 -16.36
CA PRO A 7 6.33 28.84 -15.11
C PRO A 7 7.60 29.66 -15.36
N THR A 8 7.86 30.67 -14.55
CA THR A 8 9.16 31.38 -14.57
C THR A 8 10.34 30.55 -14.03
N ASN A 9 10.09 29.34 -13.51
CA ASN A 9 11.11 28.45 -12.96
C ASN A 9 11.99 27.80 -14.07
N GLN A 10 13.27 28.18 -14.11
CA GLN A 10 14.24 27.70 -15.11
C GLN A 10 14.46 26.18 -15.11
N ASN A 11 14.27 25.48 -14.00
CA ASN A 11 14.52 24.02 -13.93
C ASN A 11 13.58 23.18 -14.80
N LEU A 12 12.37 23.67 -15.06
CA LEU A 12 11.47 23.03 -16.03
C LEU A 12 11.72 23.57 -17.44
N LEU A 13 11.89 24.89 -17.58
CA LEU A 13 12.04 25.56 -18.88
C LEU A 13 13.23 25.03 -19.68
N ASN A 14 14.33 24.68 -19.01
CA ASN A 14 15.52 24.14 -19.68
C ASN A 14 15.26 22.81 -20.42
N ASP A 15 14.25 22.04 -19.98
CA ASP A 15 13.90 20.75 -20.58
C ASP A 15 12.71 20.85 -21.56
N LEU A 16 12.03 22.01 -21.63
CA LEU A 16 10.86 22.23 -22.50
C LEU A 16 11.26 22.93 -23.80
N THR A 17 11.62 22.16 -24.82
CA THR A 17 11.84 22.67 -26.17
C THR A 17 10.53 23.01 -26.88
N ASP A 18 10.61 23.84 -27.93
CA ASP A 18 9.44 24.16 -28.76
C ASP A 18 8.80 22.91 -29.38
N ASP A 19 9.60 21.91 -29.76
CA ASP A 19 9.09 20.63 -30.27
C ASP A 19 8.24 19.89 -29.24
N ILE A 20 8.66 19.90 -27.96
CA ILE A 20 7.88 19.29 -26.86
C ILE A 20 6.56 20.05 -26.67
N LEU A 21 6.60 21.39 -26.65
CA LEU A 21 5.41 22.21 -26.48
C LEU A 21 4.42 22.03 -27.64
N GLN A 22 4.90 22.00 -28.88
CA GLN A 22 4.09 21.71 -30.07
C GLN A 22 3.49 20.30 -30.01
N ASN A 23 4.26 19.29 -29.59
CA ASN A 23 3.78 17.92 -29.46
C ASN A 23 2.66 17.81 -28.42
N VAL A 24 2.85 18.39 -27.24
CA VAL A 24 1.83 18.42 -26.18
C VAL A 24 0.57 19.13 -26.67
N CYS A 25 0.70 20.33 -27.26
CA CYS A 25 -0.42 21.10 -27.77
C CYS A 25 -1.19 20.31 -28.84
N ASN A 26 -0.48 19.66 -29.76
CA ASN A 26 -1.08 18.84 -30.80
C ASN A 26 -1.82 17.62 -30.23
N ARG A 27 -1.30 16.98 -29.17
CA ARG A 27 -1.97 15.83 -28.53
C ARG A 27 -3.24 16.19 -27.76
N ILE A 28 -3.37 17.44 -27.33
CA ILE A 28 -4.55 17.93 -26.60
C ILE A 28 -5.57 18.54 -27.57
N PHE A 29 -5.14 19.47 -28.41
CA PHE A 29 -6.02 20.30 -29.25
C PHE A 29 -5.86 20.08 -30.76
N ASN A 30 -5.04 19.12 -31.20
CA ASN A 30 -4.78 18.84 -32.61
C ASN A 30 -4.31 20.07 -33.41
N THR A 31 -3.48 20.90 -32.79
CA THR A 31 -2.88 22.09 -33.39
C THR A 31 -1.52 22.38 -32.78
N THR A 32 -0.67 23.07 -33.53
CA THR A 32 0.63 23.58 -33.07
C THR A 32 0.63 25.09 -32.92
N ASN A 33 -0.50 25.76 -33.20
CA ASN A 33 -0.63 27.21 -33.06
C ASN A 33 -1.07 27.57 -31.64
N TYR A 34 -0.23 28.31 -30.93
CA TYR A 34 -0.49 28.77 -29.57
C TYR A 34 0.32 30.04 -29.27
N GLU A 35 -0.15 30.81 -28.29
CA GLU A 35 0.62 31.88 -27.68
C GLU A 35 1.30 31.39 -26.39
N LYS A 36 2.43 32.01 -26.03
CA LYS A 36 3.13 31.72 -24.78
C LYS A 36 2.91 32.85 -23.79
N GLU A 37 2.51 32.50 -22.58
CA GLU A 37 2.46 33.39 -21.44
C GLU A 37 3.34 32.85 -20.32
N THR A 38 3.71 33.70 -19.37
CA THR A 38 4.52 33.28 -18.22
C THR A 38 3.81 33.62 -16.92
N GLU A 39 3.87 32.71 -15.94
CA GLU A 39 3.37 32.95 -14.59
C GLU A 39 4.45 32.68 -13.54
N THR A 40 4.40 33.44 -12.44
CA THR A 40 5.31 33.22 -11.33
C THR A 40 4.84 32.02 -10.51
N ARG A 41 5.55 30.90 -10.62
CA ARG A 41 5.29 29.69 -9.86
C ARG A 41 6.58 29.11 -9.28
N ARG A 42 6.55 28.75 -7.99
CA ARG A 42 7.72 28.24 -7.27
C ARG A 42 7.90 26.72 -7.38
N ASN A 43 6.80 25.96 -7.43
CA ASN A 43 6.82 24.50 -7.28
C ASN A 43 6.19 23.77 -8.49
N GLY A 44 6.53 22.50 -8.67
CA GLY A 44 5.94 21.61 -9.67
C GLY A 44 6.56 21.68 -11.07
N ARG A 45 6.59 20.55 -11.76
CA ARG A 45 7.02 20.42 -13.16
C ARG A 45 5.81 20.28 -14.07
N TYR A 46 5.03 21.34 -14.20
CA TYR A 46 3.87 21.35 -15.09
C TYR A 46 3.73 22.66 -15.88
N ILE A 47 2.94 22.67 -16.93
CA ILE A 47 2.46 23.90 -17.59
C ILE A 47 0.94 23.91 -17.55
N LYS A 48 0.33 25.07 -17.78
CA LYS A 48 -1.10 25.15 -18.08
C LYS A 48 -1.29 25.40 -19.57
N ILE A 49 -2.23 24.70 -20.19
CA ILE A 49 -2.65 25.00 -21.55
C ILE A 49 -4.13 25.35 -21.50
N VAL A 50 -4.44 26.58 -21.90
CA VAL A 50 -5.79 27.16 -21.81
C VAL A 50 -6.33 27.33 -23.22
N ASN A 51 -7.57 26.89 -23.44
CA ASN A 51 -8.32 27.21 -24.63
C ASN A 51 -9.41 28.24 -24.30
N ASP A 52 -9.18 29.50 -24.68
CA ASP A 52 -10.10 30.61 -24.39
C ASP A 52 -11.49 30.43 -25.04
N GLU A 53 -11.63 29.56 -26.05
CA GLU A 53 -12.92 29.32 -26.74
C GLU A 53 -13.78 28.27 -26.04
N THR A 54 -13.15 27.25 -25.45
CA THR A 54 -13.85 26.13 -24.78
C THR A 54 -13.80 26.22 -23.25
N ASP A 55 -13.09 27.21 -22.71
CA ASP A 55 -12.79 27.37 -21.28
C ASP A 55 -12.06 26.13 -20.70
N GLU A 56 -11.36 25.38 -21.56
CA GLU A 56 -10.59 24.19 -21.17
C GLU A 56 -9.24 24.56 -20.59
N VAL A 57 -8.92 24.00 -19.42
CA VAL A 57 -7.63 24.20 -18.75
C VAL A 57 -6.95 22.86 -18.51
N HIS A 58 -5.84 22.61 -19.19
CA HIS A 58 -5.04 21.40 -19.04
C HIS A 58 -3.81 21.68 -18.17
N TYR A 59 -3.71 21.00 -17.04
CA TYR A 59 -2.50 20.94 -16.21
C TYR A 59 -1.63 19.79 -16.73
N VAL A 60 -0.56 20.09 -17.45
CA VAL A 60 0.30 19.06 -18.04
C VAL A 60 1.56 18.89 -17.20
N CYS A 61 1.62 17.80 -16.43
CA CYS A 61 2.78 17.41 -15.63
C CYS A 61 3.85 16.73 -16.49
N PHE A 62 5.12 17.09 -16.30
CA PHE A 62 6.26 16.55 -17.03
C PHE A 62 7.15 15.71 -16.13
N SER A 63 7.65 14.60 -16.69
CA SER A 63 8.75 13.87 -16.07
C SER A 63 10.06 14.68 -16.10
N ASN A 64 11.06 14.25 -15.32
CA ASN A 64 12.39 14.87 -15.31
C ASN A 64 13.42 13.95 -15.99
N PRO A 65 13.80 14.19 -17.26
CA PRO A 65 14.71 13.29 -18.00
C PRO A 65 16.11 13.21 -17.37
N ASN A 66 16.48 14.17 -16.53
CA ASN A 66 17.79 14.23 -15.86
C ASN A 66 17.82 13.44 -14.53
N ASN A 67 16.69 12.84 -14.11
CA ASN A 67 16.61 12.04 -12.90
C ASN A 67 16.54 10.54 -13.21
N ASN A 68 17.67 9.85 -13.04
CA ASN A 68 17.78 8.40 -13.25
C ASN A 68 17.19 7.54 -12.12
N SER A 69 16.67 8.16 -11.04
CA SER A 69 16.00 7.41 -9.97
C SER A 69 14.70 6.80 -10.48
N ARG A 70 14.54 5.48 -10.26
CA ARG A 70 13.41 4.67 -10.75
C ARG A 70 12.04 5.27 -10.44
N ASN A 71 11.88 5.89 -9.26
CA ASN A 71 10.58 6.39 -8.80
C ASN A 71 10.47 7.91 -8.94
N ALA A 72 11.56 8.64 -8.70
CA ALA A 72 11.53 10.09 -8.64
C ALA A 72 11.50 10.78 -10.01
N HIS A 73 11.73 10.05 -11.11
CA HIS A 73 11.60 10.58 -12.48
C HIS A 73 10.24 11.24 -12.75
N LEU A 74 9.15 10.65 -12.23
CA LEU A 74 7.77 11.12 -12.45
C LEU A 74 7.03 11.38 -11.13
N MET A 75 7.08 10.44 -10.17
CA MET A 75 6.19 10.43 -9.01
C MET A 75 6.29 11.70 -8.14
N GLN A 76 7.49 12.27 -8.03
CA GLN A 76 7.71 13.47 -7.21
C GLN A 76 7.02 14.73 -7.74
N PHE A 77 6.57 14.73 -9.00
CA PHE A 77 5.97 15.90 -9.66
C PHE A 77 4.46 15.82 -9.81
N VAL A 78 3.90 14.61 -9.79
CA VAL A 78 2.46 14.41 -9.99
C VAL A 78 1.66 15.00 -8.84
N SER A 79 2.02 14.74 -7.58
CA SER A 79 1.24 15.25 -6.45
C SER A 79 1.23 16.78 -6.32
N PRO A 80 2.36 17.50 -6.47
CA PRO A 80 2.32 18.98 -6.51
C PRO A 80 1.41 19.50 -7.62
N THR A 81 1.45 18.89 -8.81
CA THR A 81 0.57 19.29 -9.93
C THR A 81 -0.89 18.97 -9.62
N TYR A 82 -1.17 17.82 -9.00
CA TYR A 82 -2.52 17.43 -8.60
C TYR A 82 -3.11 18.40 -7.57
N ILE A 83 -2.31 18.89 -6.61
CA ILE A 83 -2.76 19.88 -5.61
C ILE A 83 -3.25 21.16 -6.31
N GLU A 84 -2.44 21.67 -7.24
CA GLU A 84 -2.76 22.88 -8.01
C GLU A 84 -3.99 22.67 -8.90
N PHE A 85 -4.06 21.53 -9.59
CA PHE A 85 -5.22 21.12 -10.36
C PHE A 85 -6.47 21.02 -9.47
N TYR A 86 -6.38 20.41 -8.30
CA TYR A 86 -7.52 20.20 -7.40
C TYR A 86 -8.08 21.52 -6.87
N ASN A 87 -7.20 22.46 -6.50
CA ASN A 87 -7.55 23.75 -5.93
C ASN A 87 -8.06 24.78 -6.96
N ASP A 88 -7.87 24.55 -8.26
CA ASP A 88 -8.46 25.38 -9.31
C ASP A 88 -10.00 25.27 -9.30
N ASN A 89 -10.72 26.37 -9.44
CA ASN A 89 -12.19 26.36 -9.50
C ASN A 89 -12.74 26.28 -10.93
N SER A 90 -11.87 26.17 -11.94
CA SER A 90 -12.25 25.99 -13.34
C SER A 90 -13.08 24.72 -13.52
N ASN A 91 -14.22 24.83 -14.21
CA ASN A 91 -15.16 23.72 -14.37
C ASN A 91 -14.67 22.70 -15.40
N ASN A 92 -13.98 23.14 -16.45
CA ASN A 92 -13.49 22.30 -17.53
C ASN A 92 -11.97 22.12 -17.45
N LYS A 93 -11.51 21.63 -16.30
CA LYS A 93 -10.09 21.39 -16.03
C LYS A 93 -9.73 19.91 -16.20
N HIS A 94 -8.53 19.66 -16.69
CA HIS A 94 -7.96 18.34 -16.93
C HIS A 94 -6.55 18.26 -16.34
N LEU A 95 -6.15 17.06 -15.93
CA LEU A 95 -4.79 16.77 -15.49
C LEU A 95 -4.18 15.72 -16.42
N ASP A 96 -3.06 16.07 -17.03
CA ASP A 96 -2.35 15.25 -17.99
C ASP A 96 -0.90 15.02 -17.55
N ILE A 97 -0.30 13.94 -18.06
CA ILE A 97 1.11 13.62 -17.90
C ILE A 97 1.77 13.52 -19.28
N PHE A 98 2.97 14.09 -19.40
CA PHE A 98 3.84 13.93 -20.55
C PHE A 98 5.23 13.46 -20.11
N LEU A 99 5.71 12.36 -20.69
CA LEU A 99 7.02 11.78 -20.41
C LEU A 99 8.06 12.39 -21.36
N ILE A 100 9.02 13.16 -20.84
CA ILE A 100 10.10 13.72 -21.64
C ILE A 100 11.17 12.64 -21.85
N ASN A 101 11.51 12.36 -23.12
CA ASN A 101 12.55 11.40 -23.52
C ASN A 101 12.43 10.04 -22.79
N PRO A 102 11.30 9.32 -22.94
CA PRO A 102 11.04 8.11 -22.18
C PRO A 102 12.12 7.04 -22.40
N SER A 103 12.43 6.33 -21.33
CA SER A 103 13.55 5.38 -21.23
C SER A 103 13.09 3.97 -20.86
N GLY A 104 14.04 3.06 -20.59
CA GLY A 104 13.72 1.73 -20.06
C GLY A 104 13.04 1.75 -18.68
N ASN A 105 13.30 2.77 -17.85
CA ASN A 105 12.68 2.90 -16.53
C ASN A 105 11.17 3.15 -16.61
N ASP A 106 10.72 3.81 -17.68
CA ASP A 106 9.31 4.10 -17.98
C ASP A 106 8.54 2.87 -18.49
N ARG A 107 9.20 1.70 -18.59
CA ARG A 107 8.61 0.43 -19.04
C ARG A 107 8.59 -0.66 -17.97
N THR A 108 8.99 -0.34 -16.74
CA THR A 108 9.02 -1.30 -15.62
C THR A 108 7.61 -1.63 -15.13
N ASP A 109 7.39 -2.83 -14.59
CA ASP A 109 6.05 -3.20 -14.10
C ASP A 109 5.59 -2.33 -12.93
N TYR A 110 6.54 -1.83 -12.15
CA TYR A 110 6.32 -0.87 -11.09
C TYR A 110 5.76 0.46 -11.60
N ILE A 111 6.34 1.09 -12.64
CA ILE A 111 5.78 2.34 -13.14
C ILE A 111 4.45 2.11 -13.87
N LYS A 112 4.26 0.96 -14.52
CA LYS A 112 2.98 0.58 -15.13
C LYS A 112 1.85 0.50 -14.10
N LEU A 113 2.12 0.04 -12.87
CA LEU A 113 1.14 0.12 -11.76
C LEU A 113 0.64 1.57 -11.59
N PHE A 114 1.56 2.53 -11.55
CA PHE A 114 1.19 3.94 -11.40
C PHE A 114 0.52 4.54 -12.64
N TYR A 115 0.88 4.11 -13.85
CA TYR A 115 0.12 4.51 -15.05
C TYR A 115 -1.34 4.08 -14.96
N ARG A 116 -1.59 2.84 -14.52
CA ARG A 116 -2.96 2.36 -14.28
C ARG A 116 -3.63 3.17 -13.16
N CYS A 117 -2.94 3.48 -12.06
CA CYS A 117 -3.46 4.36 -11.00
C CYS A 117 -3.86 5.74 -11.54
N PHE A 118 -2.99 6.40 -12.32
CA PHE A 118 -3.26 7.71 -12.91
C PHE A 118 -4.51 7.69 -13.78
N ILE A 119 -4.63 6.73 -14.70
CA ILE A 119 -5.80 6.61 -15.56
C ILE A 119 -7.06 6.33 -14.74
N THR A 120 -6.95 5.53 -13.67
CA THR A 120 -8.07 5.24 -12.76
C THR A 120 -8.62 6.50 -12.10
N ILE A 121 -7.76 7.43 -11.70
CA ILE A 121 -8.16 8.71 -11.09
C ILE A 121 -8.40 9.83 -12.12
N GLY A 122 -8.50 9.49 -13.41
CA GLY A 122 -8.84 10.43 -14.48
C GLY A 122 -7.68 11.23 -15.06
N ILE A 123 -6.43 10.86 -14.79
CA ILE A 123 -5.24 11.50 -15.35
C ILE A 123 -4.85 10.82 -16.66
N LYS A 124 -4.80 11.58 -17.75
CA LYS A 124 -4.40 11.08 -19.06
C LYS A 124 -2.87 11.14 -19.22
N ILE A 125 -2.29 10.13 -19.85
CA ILE A 125 -0.87 10.13 -20.22
C ILE A 125 -0.78 10.36 -21.72
N LEU A 126 -0.37 11.56 -22.13
CA LEU A 126 -0.51 12.05 -23.50
C LEU A 126 0.31 11.23 -24.52
N ASN A 127 1.50 10.80 -24.12
CA ASN A 127 2.44 10.08 -24.98
C ASN A 127 2.69 8.64 -24.52
N LEU A 128 1.66 7.99 -23.97
CA LEU A 128 1.73 6.60 -23.53
C LEU A 128 2.06 5.64 -24.70
N ASP A 129 1.49 5.88 -25.88
CA ASP A 129 1.70 5.05 -27.07
C ASP A 129 3.17 5.06 -27.54
N ASP A 130 3.91 6.14 -27.28
CA ASP A 130 5.31 6.29 -27.65
C ASP A 130 6.21 5.31 -26.86
N LEU A 131 5.71 4.76 -25.75
CA LEU A 131 6.43 3.75 -24.97
C LEU A 131 6.44 2.37 -25.63
N GLY A 132 5.54 2.10 -26.58
CA GLY A 132 5.37 0.79 -27.20
C GLY A 132 4.90 -0.29 -26.23
N ILE A 133 4.21 0.09 -25.15
CA ILE A 133 3.64 -0.84 -24.16
C ILE A 133 2.13 -0.97 -24.38
N SER A 134 1.62 -2.20 -24.28
CA SER A 134 0.18 -2.49 -24.40
C SER A 134 -0.43 -2.83 -23.05
N GLY A 135 -1.77 -2.79 -22.97
CA GLY A 135 -2.51 -3.29 -21.80
C GLY A 135 -2.57 -2.35 -20.59
N ILE A 136 -2.24 -1.06 -20.77
CA ILE A 136 -2.37 -0.06 -19.72
C ILE A 136 -3.79 0.50 -19.73
N ILE A 137 -4.63 -0.01 -18.83
CA ILE A 137 -6.01 0.42 -18.62
C ILE A 137 -6.27 0.72 -17.14
N ALA A 138 -7.33 1.48 -16.84
CA ALA A 138 -7.74 1.76 -15.47
C ALA A 138 -7.94 0.47 -14.66
N PHE A 139 -7.73 0.56 -13.35
CA PHE A 139 -8.22 -0.46 -12.41
C PHE A 139 -9.73 -0.36 -12.31
N ASN A 140 -10.41 -1.50 -12.38
CA ASN A 140 -11.88 -1.55 -12.30
C ASN A 140 -12.40 -2.03 -10.94
N SER A 141 -11.52 -2.54 -10.07
CA SER A 141 -11.89 -3.13 -8.78
C SER A 141 -10.68 -3.25 -7.86
N TYR A 142 -10.94 -3.38 -6.56
CA TYR A 142 -9.94 -3.71 -5.56
C TYR A 142 -9.14 -4.98 -5.90
N GLY A 143 -9.84 -6.03 -6.35
CA GLY A 143 -9.23 -7.32 -6.70
C GLY A 143 -8.26 -7.23 -7.89
N ASP A 144 -8.58 -6.42 -8.90
CA ASP A 144 -7.67 -6.14 -10.04
C ASP A 144 -6.40 -5.42 -9.56
N LEU A 145 -6.55 -4.36 -8.76
CA LEU A 145 -5.41 -3.65 -8.17
C LEU A 145 -4.53 -4.58 -7.33
N LYS A 146 -5.14 -5.39 -6.45
CA LYS A 146 -4.41 -6.34 -5.58
C LYS A 146 -3.67 -7.39 -6.41
N SER A 147 -4.35 -7.99 -7.39
CA SER A 147 -3.76 -9.01 -8.28
C SER A 147 -2.57 -8.46 -9.06
N TYR A 148 -2.71 -7.27 -9.64
CA TYR A 148 -1.63 -6.61 -10.36
C TYR A 148 -0.44 -6.31 -9.44
N ARG A 149 -0.71 -5.74 -8.25
CA ARG A 149 0.34 -5.46 -7.25
C ARG A 149 1.11 -6.73 -6.87
N ASN A 150 0.41 -7.83 -6.62
CA ASN A 150 1.03 -9.10 -6.22
C ASN A 150 1.96 -9.62 -7.32
N GLN A 151 1.55 -9.57 -8.59
CA GLN A 151 2.39 -9.95 -9.75
C GLN A 151 3.66 -9.11 -9.84
N THR A 152 3.59 -7.80 -9.54
CA THR A 152 4.76 -6.90 -9.59
C THR A 152 5.70 -7.00 -8.38
N SER A 153 5.26 -7.62 -7.29
CA SER A 153 5.98 -7.61 -6.01
C SER A 153 7.08 -8.68 -5.85
N GLY A 154 7.14 -9.66 -6.77
CA GLY A 154 7.97 -10.87 -6.65
C GLY A 154 9.50 -10.69 -6.65
N ARG A 155 10.02 -9.45 -6.71
CA ARG A 155 11.48 -9.17 -6.67
C ARG A 155 11.96 -8.42 -5.43
N ASN A 156 11.09 -7.77 -4.64
CA ASN A 156 11.47 -6.97 -3.46
C ASN A 156 10.33 -6.93 -2.41
N ALA A 157 9.96 -8.07 -1.85
CA ALA A 157 8.85 -8.18 -0.91
C ALA A 157 9.00 -7.30 0.36
N HIS A 158 10.22 -7.08 0.83
CA HIS A 158 10.51 -6.36 2.09
C HIS A 158 10.57 -4.82 1.98
N ASN A 159 10.42 -4.22 0.80
CA ASN A 159 10.44 -2.76 0.66
C ASN A 159 9.18 -2.24 -0.04
N ARG A 160 8.01 -2.58 0.51
CA ARG A 160 6.73 -2.02 0.05
C ARG A 160 6.55 -0.63 0.65
N SER A 161 6.41 0.38 -0.21
CA SER A 161 6.16 1.78 0.18
C SER A 161 4.77 1.99 0.80
N THR A 162 3.86 1.05 0.56
CA THR A 162 2.46 1.12 1.00
C THR A 162 1.93 -0.31 1.23
N TYR A 163 0.97 -0.48 2.12
CA TYR A 163 0.15 -1.69 2.22
C TYR A 163 -1.32 -1.32 2.22
N PHE A 164 -2.17 -2.22 1.72
CA PHE A 164 -3.61 -2.07 1.85
C PHE A 164 -4.29 -3.42 1.99
N THR A 165 -5.37 -3.43 2.78
CA THR A 165 -6.11 -4.62 3.20
C THR A 165 -7.60 -4.32 3.30
N ASP A 166 -8.43 -5.31 2.95
CA ASP A 166 -9.85 -5.33 3.25
C ASP A 166 -10.06 -5.84 4.70
N ASP A 167 -10.57 -4.97 5.56
CA ASP A 167 -10.89 -5.24 6.97
C ASP A 167 -12.40 -5.40 7.17
N ASP A 168 -13.09 -5.90 6.15
CA ASP A 168 -14.54 -6.12 6.05
C ASP A 168 -15.34 -4.81 5.95
N GLU A 169 -15.35 -4.00 7.01
CA GLU A 169 -16.14 -2.76 7.06
C GLU A 169 -15.48 -1.61 6.28
N TYR A 170 -14.16 -1.64 6.14
CA TYR A 170 -13.37 -0.59 5.49
C TYR A 170 -12.10 -1.17 4.85
N ILE A 171 -11.49 -0.38 3.98
CA ILE A 171 -10.14 -0.65 3.46
C ILE A 171 -9.12 0.13 4.30
N SER A 172 -8.17 -0.58 4.91
CA SER A 172 -7.00 0.05 5.53
C SER A 172 -5.94 0.32 4.47
N LEU A 173 -5.33 1.49 4.52
CA LEU A 173 -4.22 1.89 3.67
C LEU A 173 -3.09 2.45 4.52
N PHE A 174 -1.97 1.72 4.60
CA PHE A 174 -0.78 2.10 5.35
C PHE A 174 0.25 2.71 4.38
N GLY A 175 0.45 4.02 4.43
CA GLY A 175 1.28 4.73 3.44
C GLY A 175 2.44 5.50 4.08
N LYS A 176 3.67 5.28 3.57
CA LYS A 176 4.84 6.07 3.98
C LYS A 176 4.69 7.54 3.60
N THR A 177 5.13 8.44 4.47
CA THR A 177 4.89 9.89 4.33
C THR A 177 6.09 10.72 3.84
N PHE A 178 7.23 10.09 3.53
CA PHE A 178 8.44 10.80 3.11
C PHE A 178 8.76 10.67 1.60
N GLY A 179 9.18 11.78 0.99
CA GLY A 179 9.75 11.82 -0.36
C GLY A 179 8.83 11.26 -1.45
N ALA A 180 9.38 10.45 -2.36
CA ALA A 180 8.60 9.82 -3.43
C ALA A 180 7.50 8.87 -2.91
N ASN A 181 7.75 8.18 -1.78
CA ASN A 181 6.78 7.26 -1.19
C ASN A 181 5.52 7.98 -0.67
N ALA A 182 5.66 9.24 -0.23
CA ALA A 182 4.52 10.09 0.12
C ALA A 182 3.58 10.29 -1.07
N MET A 183 4.17 10.54 -2.24
CA MET A 183 3.43 10.77 -3.48
C MET A 183 2.76 9.50 -3.98
N GLU A 184 3.45 8.36 -3.87
CA GLU A 184 2.90 7.04 -4.16
C GLU A 184 1.70 6.72 -3.28
N SER A 185 1.83 6.95 -1.96
CA SER A 185 0.78 6.71 -0.98
C SER A 185 -0.45 7.59 -1.24
N PHE A 186 -0.24 8.87 -1.59
CA PHE A 186 -1.31 9.80 -1.96
C PHE A 186 -2.08 9.32 -3.20
N ILE A 187 -1.38 8.93 -4.26
CA ILE A 187 -2.02 8.46 -5.51
C ILE A 187 -2.74 7.14 -5.29
N LEU A 188 -2.16 6.20 -4.53
CA LEU A 188 -2.81 4.94 -4.18
C LEU A 188 -4.08 5.16 -3.36
N ALA A 189 -4.08 6.12 -2.42
CA ALA A 189 -5.26 6.46 -1.64
C ALA A 189 -6.42 6.93 -2.52
N LEU A 190 -6.14 7.86 -3.45
CA LEU A 190 -7.14 8.33 -4.42
C LEU A 190 -7.62 7.20 -5.33
N THR A 191 -6.70 6.34 -5.78
CA THR A 191 -7.00 5.20 -6.67
C THR A 191 -7.92 4.21 -5.98
N ILE A 192 -7.59 3.77 -4.76
CA ILE A 192 -8.41 2.84 -3.99
C ILE A 192 -9.79 3.45 -3.75
N LYS A 193 -9.87 4.71 -3.34
CA LYS A 193 -11.15 5.39 -3.11
C LYS A 193 -12.05 5.43 -4.35
N GLN A 194 -11.46 5.48 -5.55
CA GLN A 194 -12.20 5.50 -6.81
C GLN A 194 -12.79 4.14 -7.21
N ILE A 195 -12.20 3.04 -6.74
CA ILE A 195 -12.53 1.66 -7.17
C ILE A 195 -13.22 0.82 -6.09
N VAL A 196 -13.50 1.40 -4.91
CA VAL A 196 -14.18 0.73 -3.80
C VAL A 196 -15.34 1.57 -3.28
N ASP A 197 -16.43 0.89 -2.92
CA ASP A 197 -17.58 1.51 -2.27
C ASP A 197 -17.43 1.58 -0.74
N LYS A 198 -16.48 0.82 -0.18
CA LYS A 198 -16.19 0.81 1.27
C LYS A 198 -15.53 2.12 1.71
N PRO A 199 -15.71 2.53 2.98
CA PRO A 199 -14.85 3.53 3.60
C PRO A 199 -13.37 3.16 3.45
N VAL A 200 -12.51 4.17 3.30
CA VAL A 200 -11.07 4.01 3.23
C VAL A 200 -10.44 4.76 4.39
N VAL A 201 -9.56 4.10 5.14
CA VAL A 201 -8.81 4.70 6.25
C VAL A 201 -7.33 4.73 5.88
N PHE A 202 -6.76 5.93 5.84
CA PHE A 202 -5.34 6.14 5.59
C PHE A 202 -4.58 6.24 6.91
N TYR A 203 -3.69 5.28 7.17
CA TYR A 203 -2.76 5.27 8.30
C TYR A 203 -1.38 5.77 7.82
N PRO A 204 -0.95 6.98 8.21
CA PRO A 204 0.35 7.50 7.83
C PRO A 204 1.47 6.74 8.55
N VAL A 205 2.40 6.19 7.79
CA VAL A 205 3.60 5.52 8.29
C VAL A 205 4.76 6.51 8.29
N LEU A 206 5.19 6.91 9.48
CA LEU A 206 6.25 7.90 9.67
C LEU A 206 7.60 7.20 9.56
N ASP A 207 8.32 7.49 8.49
CA ASP A 207 9.63 6.95 8.15
C ASP A 207 10.59 8.15 7.96
N ASN A 208 11.78 8.10 8.57
CA ASN A 208 12.75 9.21 8.65
C ASN A 208 12.24 10.44 9.44
N GLU A 209 12.68 11.65 9.07
CA GLU A 209 12.33 12.94 9.72
C GLU A 209 10.94 13.49 9.31
N SER A 210 10.08 12.69 8.66
CA SER A 210 8.76 13.13 8.23
C SER A 210 7.69 12.87 9.29
N ASP A 211 6.99 13.92 9.70
CA ASP A 211 5.90 13.83 10.68
C ASP A 211 4.53 13.47 10.06
N SER A 212 4.32 13.67 8.74
CA SER A 212 3.09 13.32 8.01
C SER A 212 3.17 13.66 6.50
N LEU A 213 2.12 13.32 5.72
CA LEU A 213 1.86 13.91 4.40
C LEU A 213 1.73 15.44 4.50
N SER A 214 1.91 16.17 3.39
CA SER A 214 1.69 17.61 3.38
C SER A 214 0.25 17.95 3.80
N VAL A 215 0.05 19.15 4.37
CA VAL A 215 -1.27 19.62 4.81
C VAL A 215 -2.27 19.60 3.64
N GLU A 216 -1.83 20.01 2.46
CA GLU A 216 -2.62 20.03 1.24
C GLU A 216 -3.01 18.61 0.80
N GLN A 217 -2.06 17.67 0.78
CA GLN A 217 -2.34 16.26 0.46
C GLN A 217 -3.39 15.69 1.42
N ARG A 218 -3.19 15.89 2.72
CA ARG A 218 -4.12 15.45 3.77
C ARG A 218 -5.52 16.02 3.56
N ASN A 219 -5.63 17.33 3.32
CA ASN A 219 -6.91 17.99 3.09
C ASN A 219 -7.62 17.43 1.85
N ILE A 220 -6.90 17.17 0.77
CA ILE A 220 -7.47 16.56 -0.44
C ILE A 220 -8.01 15.15 -0.13
N LEU A 221 -7.24 14.30 0.57
CA LEU A 221 -7.71 12.95 0.92
C LEU A 221 -9.00 13.02 1.76
N ILE A 222 -9.03 13.88 2.78
CA ILE A 222 -10.22 14.08 3.63
C ILE A 222 -11.41 14.56 2.79
N ASN A 223 -11.22 15.56 1.93
CA ASN A 223 -12.28 16.07 1.05
C ASN A 223 -12.79 15.05 0.04
N LYS A 224 -11.97 14.06 -0.34
CA LYS A 224 -12.37 12.91 -1.16
C LYS A 224 -13.06 11.79 -0.36
N GLY A 225 -13.32 12.01 0.93
CA GLY A 225 -14.03 11.06 1.79
C GLY A 225 -13.15 9.91 2.29
N ILE A 226 -11.84 10.15 2.42
CA ILE A 226 -10.89 9.21 3.03
C ILE A 226 -10.67 9.64 4.47
N THR A 227 -10.88 8.72 5.41
CA THR A 227 -10.63 8.95 6.83
C THR A 227 -9.13 8.94 7.09
N TYR A 228 -8.63 9.91 7.85
CA TYR A 228 -7.23 9.97 8.25
C TYR A 228 -7.08 9.33 9.64
N GLY A 229 -6.44 8.16 9.69
CA GLY A 229 -6.22 7.38 10.90
C GLY A 229 -5.00 7.84 11.71
N ASP A 230 -4.71 7.10 12.77
CA ASP A 230 -3.57 7.36 13.65
C ASP A 230 -2.24 7.09 12.93
N SER A 231 -1.23 7.87 13.28
CA SER A 231 0.13 7.70 12.76
C SER A 231 0.80 6.46 13.33
N ILE A 232 1.59 5.81 12.48
CA ILE A 232 2.41 4.66 12.80
C ILE A 232 3.87 5.09 12.77
N GLU A 233 4.50 5.20 13.94
CA GLU A 233 5.91 5.57 14.08
C GLU A 233 6.82 4.37 13.92
N LEU A 234 7.78 4.44 12.99
CA LEU A 234 8.79 3.39 12.84
C LEU A 234 9.99 3.63 13.77
N SER A 235 10.50 2.55 14.37
CA SER A 235 11.79 2.54 15.04
C SER A 235 12.93 2.60 14.01
N PRO A 236 14.18 2.90 14.44
CA PRO A 236 15.36 2.80 13.56
C PRO A 236 15.58 1.40 12.96
N SER A 237 14.99 0.34 13.54
CA SER A 237 15.02 -1.01 12.99
C SER A 237 13.89 -1.28 11.97
N GLY A 238 13.04 -0.30 11.69
CA GLY A 238 11.95 -0.37 10.70
C GLY A 238 10.62 -0.91 11.22
N TYR A 239 10.54 -1.30 12.50
CA TYR A 239 9.32 -1.83 13.12
C TYR A 239 8.48 -0.73 13.75
N ALA A 240 7.15 -0.83 13.67
CA ALA A 240 6.29 0.17 14.26
C ALA A 240 6.26 0.09 15.79
N LYS A 241 6.31 1.24 16.45
CA LYS A 241 6.23 1.36 17.92
C LYS A 241 4.78 1.56 18.37
N ALA A 242 4.42 0.94 19.48
CA ALA A 242 3.17 1.22 20.17
C ALA A 242 3.22 2.58 20.90
N THR A 243 2.10 3.31 20.88
CA THR A 243 1.89 4.48 21.73
C THR A 243 1.32 4.05 23.10
N ARG A 244 1.53 4.89 24.12
CA ARG A 244 1.43 4.52 25.55
C ARG A 244 0.03 4.20 26.08
N ASP A 245 -1.04 4.52 25.37
CA ASP A 245 -2.34 4.67 26.03
C ASP A 245 -3.28 3.46 25.95
N THR A 246 -3.02 2.45 25.10
CA THR A 246 -3.79 1.20 25.16
C THR A 246 -2.96 -0.02 24.72
N SER A 247 -3.22 -1.17 25.32
CA SER A 247 -2.70 -2.47 24.88
C SER A 247 -3.29 -2.95 23.54
N ARG A 248 -4.12 -2.14 22.87
CA ARG A 248 -4.84 -2.53 21.65
C ARG A 248 -4.67 -1.49 20.56
N ASN A 249 -3.46 -1.38 20.03
CA ASN A 249 -3.24 -0.67 18.77
C ASN A 249 -3.26 -1.67 17.59
N THR A 250 -4.47 -2.05 17.18
CA THR A 250 -4.70 -3.02 16.09
C THR A 250 -4.05 -2.57 14.78
N SER A 251 -4.04 -1.27 14.49
CA SER A 251 -3.44 -0.74 13.25
C SER A 251 -1.92 -0.96 13.19
N VAL A 252 -1.23 -0.72 14.30
CA VAL A 252 0.22 -0.97 14.44
C VAL A 252 0.51 -2.47 14.39
N PHE A 253 -0.28 -3.29 15.07
CA PHE A 253 -0.14 -4.75 15.02
C PHE A 253 -0.34 -5.30 13.60
N HIS A 254 -1.41 -4.89 12.92
CA HIS A 254 -1.67 -5.26 11.53
C HIS A 254 -0.54 -4.82 10.60
N TYR A 255 -0.03 -3.60 10.77
CA TYR A 255 1.13 -3.12 10.01
C TYR A 255 2.38 -4.00 10.26
N ASN A 256 2.68 -4.35 11.51
CA ASN A 256 3.81 -5.22 11.83
C ASN A 256 3.63 -6.65 11.27
N LEU A 257 2.41 -7.19 11.26
CA LEU A 257 2.11 -8.45 10.58
C LEU A 257 2.29 -8.34 9.06
N LEU A 258 1.91 -7.22 8.43
CA LEU A 258 2.14 -6.96 7.00
C LEU A 258 3.63 -6.87 6.67
N GLN A 259 4.44 -6.22 7.52
CA GLN A 259 5.89 -6.18 7.37
C GLN A 259 6.51 -7.58 7.43
N LYS A 260 6.05 -8.40 8.37
CA LYS A 260 6.59 -9.74 8.60
C LYS A 260 6.16 -10.74 7.54
N PHE A 261 4.86 -10.82 7.26
CA PHE A 261 4.27 -11.89 6.44
C PHE A 261 3.89 -11.46 5.02
N GLY A 262 3.91 -10.17 4.71
CA GLY A 262 3.50 -9.63 3.41
C GLY A 262 1.99 -9.37 3.36
N ASP A 263 1.28 -9.97 2.41
CA ASP A 263 -0.15 -9.75 2.24
C ASP A 263 -0.99 -10.41 3.35
N LYS A 264 -2.19 -9.87 3.59
CA LYS A 264 -3.13 -10.36 4.60
C LYS A 264 -3.77 -11.68 4.14
N GLN A 265 -3.02 -12.76 4.28
CA GLN A 265 -3.39 -14.10 3.85
C GLN A 265 -3.23 -15.07 5.02
N CYS A 266 -4.16 -16.02 5.17
CA CYS A 266 -4.06 -17.03 6.22
C CYS A 266 -2.75 -17.82 6.08
N TYR A 267 -1.93 -17.75 7.12
CA TYR A 267 -0.58 -18.31 7.15
C TYR A 267 -0.58 -19.84 7.04
N LEU A 268 -1.65 -20.48 7.52
CA LEU A 268 -1.81 -21.93 7.47
C LEU A 268 -2.30 -22.39 6.09
N CYS A 269 -3.49 -21.93 5.65
CA CYS A 269 -4.14 -22.48 4.46
C CYS A 269 -4.01 -21.67 3.17
N GLY A 270 -3.50 -20.44 3.24
CA GLY A 270 -3.39 -19.56 2.08
C GLY A 270 -4.69 -18.84 1.69
N CYS A 271 -5.76 -18.91 2.50
CA CYS A 271 -6.97 -18.12 2.25
C CYS A 271 -6.63 -16.62 2.15
N ASP A 272 -6.95 -16.00 1.02
CA ASP A 272 -6.68 -14.60 0.67
C ASP A 272 -7.95 -13.73 0.64
N LEU A 273 -9.07 -14.27 1.11
CA LEU A 273 -10.27 -13.49 1.42
C LEU A 273 -9.98 -12.61 2.64
N GLU A 274 -9.35 -11.46 2.41
CA GLU A 274 -8.79 -10.58 3.45
C GLU A 274 -9.78 -10.23 4.58
N HIS A 275 -11.07 -10.05 4.26
CA HIS A 275 -12.13 -9.77 5.25
C HIS A 275 -12.44 -10.95 6.20
N LEU A 276 -12.03 -12.18 5.86
CA LEU A 276 -12.13 -13.37 6.73
C LEU A 276 -10.84 -13.67 7.50
N VAL A 277 -9.77 -12.92 7.20
CA VAL A 277 -8.45 -13.07 7.82
C VAL A 277 -8.29 -12.07 8.95
N ILE A 278 -7.81 -12.54 10.09
CA ILE A 278 -7.67 -11.79 11.34
C ILE A 278 -6.21 -11.86 11.78
N GLY A 279 -5.71 -10.79 12.42
CA GLY A 279 -4.44 -10.82 13.14
C GLY A 279 -4.63 -11.56 14.46
N ALA A 280 -4.23 -12.82 14.51
CA ALA A 280 -4.33 -13.66 15.70
C ALA A 280 -3.07 -13.53 16.55
N HIS A 281 -3.21 -13.13 17.82
CA HIS A 281 -2.08 -13.08 18.76
C HIS A 281 -1.68 -14.49 19.24
N ILE A 282 -0.38 -14.73 19.39
CA ILE A 282 0.15 -15.96 19.99
C ILE A 282 -0.02 -15.92 21.51
N GLU A 283 0.57 -14.92 22.16
CA GLU A 283 0.29 -14.51 23.54
C GLU A 283 -0.88 -13.51 23.52
N ARG A 284 -2.05 -13.89 24.08
CA ARG A 284 -3.26 -13.05 24.04
C ARG A 284 -3.00 -11.69 24.66
N VAL A 285 -3.62 -10.66 24.08
CA VAL A 285 -3.66 -9.31 24.69
C VAL A 285 -4.20 -9.36 26.12
N THR A 286 -5.22 -10.18 26.38
CA THR A 286 -5.75 -10.36 27.74
C THR A 286 -4.70 -10.93 28.70
N ASP A 287 -3.87 -11.88 28.27
CA ASP A 287 -2.83 -12.47 29.12
C ASP A 287 -1.71 -11.44 29.37
N ILE A 288 -1.34 -10.66 28.36
CA ILE A 288 -0.39 -9.52 28.46
C ILE A 288 -0.90 -8.47 29.45
N ASP A 289 -2.19 -8.10 29.36
CA ASP A 289 -2.81 -7.08 30.20
C ASP A 289 -2.84 -7.47 31.67
N HIS A 290 -3.14 -8.72 31.97
CA HIS A 290 -3.19 -9.23 33.34
C HIS A 290 -1.81 -9.60 33.91
N ASN A 291 -0.77 -9.67 33.08
CA ASN A 291 0.58 -9.97 33.54
C ASN A 291 1.15 -8.80 34.36
N THR A 292 1.36 -9.01 35.66
CA THR A 292 1.90 -8.00 36.58
C THR A 292 3.42 -7.81 36.46
N ASN A 293 4.10 -8.72 35.77
CA ASN A 293 5.55 -8.65 35.59
C ASN A 293 5.95 -7.77 34.40
N TYR A 294 5.00 -7.37 33.55
CA TYR A 294 5.26 -6.48 32.42
C TYR A 294 5.06 -5.02 32.78
N THR A 295 6.05 -4.20 32.43
CA THR A 295 5.88 -2.74 32.41
C THR A 295 4.87 -2.33 31.33
N PRO A 296 4.27 -1.13 31.42
CA PRO A 296 3.38 -0.63 30.37
C PRO A 296 4.01 -0.67 28.97
N ASP A 297 5.29 -0.28 28.86
CA ASP A 297 6.02 -0.30 27.59
C ASP A 297 6.18 -1.74 27.03
N GLN A 298 6.45 -2.72 27.89
CA GLN A 298 6.53 -4.14 27.49
C GLN A 298 5.16 -4.66 27.04
N LYS A 299 4.07 -4.28 27.71
CA LYS A 299 2.71 -4.67 27.30
C LYS A 299 2.38 -4.12 25.91
N ALA A 300 2.68 -2.85 25.68
CA ALA A 300 2.45 -2.18 24.41
C ALA A 300 3.30 -2.79 23.27
N GLU A 301 4.59 -3.07 23.53
CA GLU A 301 5.45 -3.78 22.58
C GLU A 301 4.86 -5.15 22.22
N ARG A 302 4.59 -6.00 23.21
CA ARG A 302 4.08 -7.36 22.98
C ARG A 302 2.74 -7.40 22.26
N ALA A 303 1.83 -6.47 22.56
CA ALA A 303 0.53 -6.43 21.92
C ALA A 303 0.56 -5.96 20.46
N THR A 304 1.64 -5.30 20.04
CA THR A 304 1.82 -4.81 18.68
C THR A 304 2.91 -5.53 17.89
N ASP A 305 3.62 -6.46 18.53
CA ASP A 305 4.75 -7.19 17.95
C ASP A 305 4.27 -8.13 16.83
N GLY A 306 4.86 -8.00 15.63
CA GLY A 306 4.58 -8.91 14.51
C GLY A 306 5.07 -10.34 14.78
N ASP A 307 6.03 -10.52 15.69
CA ASP A 307 6.45 -11.85 16.16
C ASP A 307 5.42 -12.52 17.08
N ASN A 308 4.52 -11.74 17.68
CA ASN A 308 3.44 -12.22 18.55
C ASN A 308 2.15 -12.54 17.78
N GLY A 309 2.21 -12.84 16.49
CA GLY A 309 1.00 -13.13 15.76
C GLY A 309 1.15 -13.82 14.42
N PHE A 310 0.00 -14.18 13.88
CA PHE A 310 -0.17 -14.72 12.55
C PHE A 310 -1.40 -14.10 11.89
N TRP A 311 -1.38 -14.00 10.57
CA TRP A 311 -2.62 -13.87 9.80
C TRP A 311 -3.33 -15.23 9.77
N LEU A 312 -4.53 -15.34 10.34
CA LEU A 312 -5.31 -16.58 10.32
C LEU A 312 -6.73 -16.31 9.81
N CYS A 313 -7.29 -17.22 9.00
CA CYS A 313 -8.72 -17.14 8.71
C CYS A 313 -9.53 -17.49 9.96
N ALA A 314 -10.78 -17.05 10.03
CA ALA A 314 -11.65 -17.25 11.20
C ALA A 314 -11.65 -18.70 11.76
N ASN A 315 -11.60 -19.72 10.89
CA ASN A 315 -11.54 -21.11 11.33
C ASN A 315 -10.21 -21.46 12.02
N HIS A 316 -9.08 -21.09 11.42
CA HIS A 316 -7.77 -21.39 11.98
C HIS A 316 -7.45 -20.55 13.22
N ASP A 317 -7.93 -19.31 13.27
CA ASP A 317 -7.89 -18.47 14.48
C ASP A 317 -8.56 -19.19 15.65
N LYS A 318 -9.80 -19.68 15.48
CA LYS A 318 -10.49 -20.43 16.53
C LYS A 318 -9.77 -21.72 16.92
N MET A 319 -9.30 -22.49 15.95
CA MET A 319 -8.55 -23.72 16.25
C MET A 319 -7.29 -23.43 17.07
N PHE A 320 -6.55 -22.39 16.70
CA PHE A 320 -5.35 -21.96 17.40
C PHE A 320 -5.67 -21.44 18.81
N GLU A 321 -6.70 -20.61 18.91
CA GLU A 321 -7.13 -20.02 20.17
C GLU A 321 -7.59 -21.06 21.21
N TYR A 322 -8.20 -22.16 20.77
CA TYR A 322 -8.63 -23.27 21.63
C TYR A 322 -7.56 -24.35 21.84
N GLY A 323 -6.35 -24.21 21.26
CA GLY A 323 -5.30 -25.22 21.35
C GLY A 323 -5.62 -26.51 20.58
N ILE A 324 -6.59 -26.48 19.67
CA ILE A 324 -6.88 -27.58 18.72
C ILE A 324 -5.70 -27.75 17.79
N ILE A 325 -5.12 -26.65 17.35
CA ILE A 325 -3.80 -26.60 16.72
C ILE A 325 -2.90 -25.69 17.56
N TYR A 326 -1.63 -26.02 17.62
CA TYR A 326 -0.63 -25.23 18.32
C TYR A 326 0.75 -25.41 17.65
N PHE A 327 1.73 -24.63 18.07
CA PHE A 327 3.11 -24.81 17.61
C PHE A 327 3.98 -25.34 18.75
N GLU A 328 4.71 -26.42 18.47
CA GLU A 328 5.80 -26.88 19.30
C GLU A 328 7.09 -26.46 18.60
N GLN A 329 7.84 -25.56 19.23
CA GLN A 329 8.91 -24.79 18.56
C GLN A 329 8.36 -24.07 17.31
N TYR A 330 8.63 -24.56 16.11
CA TYR A 330 8.15 -23.99 14.84
C TYR A 330 7.26 -24.93 14.04
N ILE A 331 6.91 -26.09 14.60
CA ILE A 331 6.17 -27.12 13.91
C ILE A 331 4.74 -27.17 14.45
N MET A 332 3.76 -27.11 13.56
CA MET A 332 2.36 -27.24 13.94
C MET A 332 2.08 -28.65 14.48
N ARG A 333 1.27 -28.71 15.52
CA ARG A 333 0.78 -29.90 16.19
C ARG A 333 -0.73 -29.82 16.33
N VAL A 334 -1.37 -30.98 16.46
CA VAL A 334 -2.80 -31.09 16.78
C VAL A 334 -2.92 -31.47 18.25
N GLY A 335 -3.82 -30.80 18.97
CA GLY A 335 -4.10 -31.02 20.39
C GLY A 335 -4.44 -32.47 20.71
N ALA A 336 -3.87 -33.02 21.79
CA ALA A 336 -4.03 -34.42 22.17
C ALA A 336 -5.48 -34.83 22.52
N PHE A 337 -6.35 -33.85 22.82
CA PHE A 337 -7.76 -34.09 23.09
C PHE A 337 -8.58 -34.44 21.84
N ILE A 338 -8.01 -34.28 20.64
CA ILE A 338 -8.61 -34.69 19.38
C ILE A 338 -8.33 -36.18 19.16
N THR A 339 -9.22 -37.03 19.68
CA THR A 339 -9.11 -38.50 19.62
C THR A 339 -9.91 -39.13 18.47
N GLU A 340 -10.87 -38.40 17.91
CA GLU A 340 -11.73 -38.89 16.83
C GLU A 340 -11.07 -38.72 15.45
N GLN A 341 -10.96 -39.80 14.69
CA GLN A 341 -10.38 -39.81 13.34
C GLN A 341 -11.03 -38.79 12.39
N LEU A 342 -12.34 -38.57 12.51
CA LEU A 342 -13.06 -37.60 11.67
C LEU A 342 -12.61 -36.16 11.94
N GLN A 343 -12.33 -35.83 13.21
CA GLN A 343 -11.85 -34.51 13.60
C GLN A 343 -10.41 -34.30 13.14
N GLN A 344 -9.55 -35.33 13.26
CA GLN A 344 -8.18 -35.29 12.74
C GLN A 344 -8.17 -35.09 11.21
N ASN A 345 -8.98 -35.86 10.49
CA ASN A 345 -9.13 -35.71 9.04
C ASN A 345 -9.62 -34.31 8.64
N PHE A 346 -10.53 -33.70 9.41
CA PHE A 346 -11.00 -32.35 9.13
C PHE A 346 -9.87 -31.32 9.27
N ILE A 347 -9.08 -31.40 10.35
CA ILE A 347 -7.96 -30.49 10.61
C ILE A 347 -6.87 -30.64 9.54
N GLU A 348 -6.54 -31.88 9.17
CA GLU A 348 -5.57 -32.15 8.10
C GLU A 348 -6.04 -31.53 6.78
N LYS A 349 -7.31 -31.72 6.41
CA LYS A 349 -7.86 -31.14 5.18
C LYS A 349 -7.96 -29.61 5.23
N SER A 350 -8.32 -29.03 6.37
CA SER A 350 -8.46 -27.57 6.49
C SER A 350 -7.13 -26.84 6.34
N VAL A 351 -6.02 -27.50 6.68
CA VAL A 351 -4.67 -26.97 6.54
C VAL A 351 -4.02 -27.42 5.22
N PHE A 352 -3.85 -28.72 5.00
CA PHE A 352 -3.00 -29.27 3.93
C PHE A 352 -3.68 -29.31 2.56
N ASP A 353 -4.91 -29.82 2.48
CA ASP A 353 -5.64 -29.85 1.20
C ASP A 353 -5.91 -28.41 0.71
N MET A 354 -6.23 -27.49 1.62
CA MET A 354 -6.41 -26.08 1.27
C MET A 354 -5.10 -25.41 0.81
N ARG A 355 -3.94 -25.78 1.37
CA ARG A 355 -2.65 -25.30 0.87
C ARG A 355 -2.35 -25.76 -0.55
N GLN A 356 -2.81 -26.95 -0.95
CA GLN A 356 -2.70 -27.37 -2.35
C GLN A 356 -3.49 -26.42 -3.27
N VAL A 357 -4.68 -25.98 -2.83
CA VAL A 357 -5.54 -25.06 -3.59
C VAL A 357 -4.96 -23.65 -3.69
N TYR A 358 -4.43 -23.09 -2.58
CA TYR A 358 -4.03 -21.69 -2.53
C TYR A 358 -2.52 -21.44 -2.72
N ILE A 359 -1.68 -22.43 -2.45
CA ILE A 359 -0.20 -22.25 -2.37
C ILE A 359 0.54 -23.27 -3.27
N ASN A 360 -0.16 -24.19 -3.96
CA ASN A 360 0.44 -25.26 -4.77
C ASN A 360 1.52 -26.07 -4.01
N ASP A 361 1.36 -26.24 -2.70
CA ASP A 361 2.27 -27.01 -1.85
C ASP A 361 1.76 -28.47 -1.73
N ILE A 362 2.31 -29.37 -2.55
CA ILE A 362 1.73 -30.70 -2.83
C ILE A 362 2.28 -31.81 -1.91
N ASN A 363 3.40 -31.58 -1.18
CA ASN A 363 4.18 -32.69 -0.62
C ASN A 363 4.39 -32.68 0.90
N SER A 364 3.89 -31.71 1.65
CA SER A 364 4.14 -31.66 3.10
C SER A 364 2.95 -32.14 3.94
N THR A 365 3.15 -33.18 4.74
CA THR A 365 2.22 -33.64 5.79
C THR A 365 2.45 -32.91 7.12
N ILE A 366 3.44 -32.01 7.17
CA ILE A 366 3.81 -31.24 8.36
C ILE A 366 3.83 -29.77 7.98
N PHE A 367 3.13 -28.94 8.75
CA PHE A 367 3.25 -27.50 8.61
C PHE A 367 4.38 -27.00 9.51
N GLU A 368 5.34 -26.30 8.93
CA GLU A 368 6.42 -25.62 9.66
C GLU A 368 6.40 -24.13 9.31
N ILE A 369 6.59 -23.28 10.32
CA ILE A 369 6.73 -21.84 10.11
C ILE A 369 7.91 -21.61 9.16
N LYS A 370 7.77 -20.79 8.12
CA LYS A 370 8.85 -20.52 7.16
C LYS A 370 10.11 -19.98 7.86
N SER A 371 11.28 -20.40 7.42
CA SER A 371 12.58 -20.08 8.04
C SER A 371 12.80 -18.58 8.26
N GLU A 372 12.40 -17.75 7.30
CA GLU A 372 12.54 -16.30 7.31
C GLU A 372 11.68 -15.61 8.38
N HIS A 373 10.65 -16.29 8.92
CA HIS A 373 9.78 -15.74 9.95
C HIS A 373 10.15 -16.22 11.37
N ARG A 374 11.15 -17.10 11.50
CA ARG A 374 11.58 -17.68 12.77
C ARG A 374 12.56 -16.76 13.48
N ASN A 375 12.32 -16.53 14.77
CA ASN A 375 13.28 -15.87 15.67
C ASN A 375 12.97 -16.24 17.13
N ASP A 376 13.85 -15.80 18.04
CA ASP A 376 13.76 -16.08 19.47
C ASP A 376 12.53 -15.40 20.13
N LYS A 377 12.14 -14.23 19.64
CA LYS A 377 10.93 -13.52 20.13
C LYS A 377 9.67 -14.35 19.86
N MET A 378 9.51 -14.86 18.65
CA MET A 378 8.38 -15.73 18.30
C MET A 378 8.37 -17.01 19.14
N LEU A 379 9.54 -17.60 19.45
CA LEU A 379 9.63 -18.76 20.35
C LEU A 379 9.18 -18.43 21.78
N ASP A 380 9.51 -17.24 22.31
CA ASP A 380 9.01 -16.78 23.63
C ASP A 380 7.48 -16.78 23.65
N TYR A 381 6.84 -16.19 22.63
CA TYR A 381 5.38 -16.16 22.54
C TYR A 381 4.78 -17.56 22.40
N ILE A 382 5.34 -18.41 21.52
CA ILE A 382 4.87 -19.79 21.33
C ILE A 382 4.96 -20.60 22.63
N SER A 383 6.05 -20.44 23.39
CA SER A 383 6.23 -21.13 24.67
C SER A 383 5.15 -20.75 25.69
N LYS A 384 4.78 -19.46 25.76
CA LYS A 384 3.69 -19.00 26.63
C LYS A 384 2.32 -19.51 26.19
N HIS A 385 2.09 -19.58 24.88
CA HIS A 385 0.86 -20.15 24.34
C HIS A 385 0.75 -21.64 24.72
N LEU A 386 1.85 -22.39 24.64
CA LEU A 386 1.92 -23.78 25.10
C LEU A 386 1.62 -23.90 26.60
N ASP A 387 2.26 -23.08 27.43
CA ASP A 387 2.06 -23.11 28.89
C ASP A 387 0.59 -22.88 29.26
N ARG A 388 -0.09 -21.97 28.55
CA ARG A 388 -1.53 -21.73 28.73
C ARG A 388 -2.38 -22.98 28.50
N HIS A 389 -2.06 -23.78 27.48
CA HIS A 389 -2.81 -24.98 27.15
C HIS A 389 -2.39 -26.21 27.95
N ASN A 390 -1.15 -26.27 28.43
CA ASN A 390 -0.65 -27.31 29.33
C ASN A 390 -1.26 -27.22 30.74
N VAL A 391 -1.88 -26.10 31.11
CA VAL A 391 -2.68 -25.96 32.34
C VAL A 391 -4.09 -26.57 32.17
N VAL A 392 -4.47 -26.98 30.95
CA VAL A 392 -5.82 -27.48 30.60
C VAL A 392 -5.82 -28.98 30.22
N ILE A 393 -4.68 -29.67 30.27
CA ILE A 393 -4.56 -31.12 30.03
C ILE A 393 -4.39 -31.88 31.34
#